data_AF-A0A357BHB3-F1
#
_entry.id   AF-A0A357BHB3-F1
#
_cell.length_a   1.000
_cell.length_b   1.000
_cell.length_c   1.000
_cell.angle_alpha   90.00
_cell.angle_beta   90.00
_cell.angle_gamma   90.00
#
_symmetry.space_group_name_H-M   'P 1'
#
loop_
_entity.id
_entity.type
_entity.pdbx_description
1 polymer ?
#
loop_
_entity_poly.entity_id
_entity_poly.type
_entity_poly.pdbx_seq_one_letter_code
_entity_poly.pdbx_strand_id
1 'polypeptide(L)'
;MKAQLKQQLVSFLSEAARAGISKLDKNSPFVRALDGLDVDTTLREDIHQICEAMSFAEMVKVLSLVAAIKLGRQDTQRPKADIKKIAKVIEERIEKKQGGLKTPPSCRELLFDL
;
A
#
# COMPACT_ATOMS: atom_id res chain seq x y z
N MET A 1 10.21 7.77 17.89
CA MET A 1 9.30 8.37 16.88
C MET A 1 9.28 7.61 15.55
N LYS A 2 10.41 7.40 14.86
CA LYS A 2 10.46 6.67 13.57
C LYS A 2 9.87 5.24 13.64
N ALA A 3 10.19 4.46 14.67
CA ALA A 3 9.69 3.10 14.82
C ALA A 3 8.16 3.03 15.01
N GLN A 4 7.60 3.94 15.81
CA GLN A 4 6.16 4.04 16.04
C GLN A 4 5.40 4.43 14.76
N LEU A 5 5.95 5.38 13.99
CA LEU A 5 5.36 5.78 12.71
C LEU A 5 5.37 4.62 11.71
N LYS A 6 6.47 3.84 11.67
CA LYS A 6 6.57 2.64 10.84
C LYS A 6 5.49 1.62 11.22
N GLN A 7 5.28 1.37 12.53
CA GLN A 7 4.23 0.45 12.99
C GLN A 7 2.82 0.93 12.59
N GLN A 8 2.53 2.22 12.74
CA GLN A 8 1.25 2.80 12.30
C GLN A 8 1.02 2.61 10.81
N LEU A 9 2.05 2.85 9.99
CA LEU A 9 1.99 2.66 8.55
C LEU A 9 1.78 1.18 8.17
N VAL A 10 2.48 0.25 8.83
CA VAL A 10 2.29 -1.19 8.63
C VAL A 10 0.85 -1.60 8.93
N SER A 11 0.29 -1.18 10.07
CA SER A 11 -1.11 -1.48 10.42
C SER A 11 -2.06 -0.95 9.37
N PHE A 12 -1.85 0.31 8.97
CA PHE A 12 -2.70 0.98 7.99
C PHE A 12 -2.69 0.28 6.63
N LEU A 13 -1.51 -0.01 6.07
CA LEU A 13 -1.39 -0.70 4.79
C LEU A 13 -1.96 -2.12 4.86
N SER A 14 -1.83 -2.80 6.00
CA SER A 14 -2.39 -4.14 6.21
C SER A 14 -3.91 -4.11 6.21
N GLU A 15 -4.51 -3.13 6.89
CA GLU A 15 -5.96 -2.92 6.90
C GLU A 15 -6.49 -2.56 5.51
N ALA A 16 -5.80 -1.66 4.80
CA ALA A 16 -6.17 -1.26 3.44
C ALA A 16 -6.14 -2.45 2.48
N ALA A 17 -5.06 -3.24 2.49
CA ALA A 17 -4.92 -4.41 1.64
C ALA A 17 -6.02 -5.46 1.92
N ARG A 18 -6.32 -5.73 3.19
CA ARG A 18 -7.40 -6.66 3.59
C ARG A 18 -8.77 -6.15 3.17
N ALA A 19 -9.04 -4.87 3.37
CA ALA A 19 -10.29 -4.25 2.96
C ALA A 19 -10.46 -4.29 1.43
N GLY A 20 -9.39 -4.02 0.68
CA GLY A 20 -9.37 -4.13 -0.77
C GLY A 20 -9.69 -5.56 -1.23
N ILE A 21 -9.01 -6.58 -0.66
CA ILE A 21 -9.26 -7.99 -0.99
C ILE A 21 -10.71 -8.38 -0.73
N SER A 22 -11.26 -7.98 0.42
CA SER A 22 -12.63 -8.34 0.81
C SER A 22 -13.70 -7.84 -0.17
N LYS A 23 -13.38 -6.80 -0.96
CA LYS A 23 -14.28 -6.18 -1.95
C LYS A 23 -14.14 -6.78 -3.34
N LEU A 24 -13.15 -7.64 -3.58
CA LEU A 24 -12.91 -8.22 -4.89
C LEU A 24 -13.95 -9.29 -5.22
N ASP A 25 -14.37 -9.32 -6.48
CA ASP A 25 -15.11 -10.45 -7.04
C ASP A 25 -14.19 -11.69 -7.04
N LYS A 26 -14.68 -12.80 -6.48
CA LYS A 26 -13.98 -14.09 -6.41
C LYS A 26 -13.59 -14.64 -7.79
N ASN A 27 -14.29 -14.22 -8.84
CA ASN A 27 -14.01 -14.62 -10.23
C ASN A 27 -13.13 -13.62 -10.97
N SER A 28 -12.75 -12.51 -10.35
CA SER A 28 -11.90 -11.52 -10.99
C SER A 28 -10.53 -12.12 -11.37
N PRO A 29 -9.91 -11.65 -12.48
CA PRO A 29 -8.54 -12.02 -12.82
C PRO A 29 -7.55 -11.77 -11.69
N PHE A 30 -7.89 -10.84 -10.80
CA PHE A 30 -7.16 -10.51 -9.60
C PHE A 30 -7.12 -11.67 -8.60
N VAL A 31 -8.29 -12.18 -8.19
CA VAL A 31 -8.37 -13.29 -7.22
C VAL A 31 -7.72 -14.55 -7.79
N ARG A 32 -7.82 -14.76 -9.10
CA ARG A 32 -7.10 -15.84 -9.79
C ARG A 32 -5.58 -15.65 -9.79
N ALA A 33 -5.08 -14.41 -9.85
CA ALA A 33 -3.64 -14.13 -9.75
C ALA A 33 -3.10 -14.29 -8.32
N LEU A 34 -3.99 -14.24 -7.32
CA LEU A 34 -3.66 -14.59 -5.94
C LEU A 34 -3.80 -16.09 -5.66
N ASP A 35 -4.37 -16.87 -6.58
CA ASP A 35 -4.55 -18.31 -6.41
C ASP A 35 -3.19 -19.02 -6.37
N GLY A 36 -2.96 -19.79 -5.30
CA GLY A 36 -1.66 -20.41 -5.02
C GLY A 36 -0.64 -19.54 -4.27
N LEU A 37 -0.94 -18.27 -3.96
CA LEU A 37 -0.13 -17.45 -3.05
C LEU A 37 -0.66 -17.52 -1.62
N ASP A 38 0.26 -17.59 -0.65
CA ASP A 38 -0.07 -17.20 0.72
C ASP A 38 -0.20 -15.68 0.76
N VAL A 39 -1.43 -15.20 0.55
CA VAL A 39 -1.75 -13.78 0.40
C VAL A 39 -1.37 -12.99 1.65
N ASP A 40 -1.63 -13.51 2.85
CA ASP A 40 -1.32 -12.82 4.09
C ASP A 40 0.20 -12.69 4.29
N THR A 41 0.97 -13.75 4.02
CA THR A 41 2.43 -13.70 4.08
C THR A 41 3.01 -12.78 3.02
N THR A 42 2.55 -12.90 1.77
CA THR A 42 3.02 -12.08 0.63
C THR A 42 2.76 -10.60 0.88
N LEU A 43 1.54 -10.24 1.32
CA LEU A 43 1.21 -8.86 1.66
C LEU A 43 2.06 -8.34 2.81
N ARG A 44 2.30 -9.14 3.84
CA ARG A 44 3.14 -8.74 4.97
C ARG A 44 4.56 -8.41 4.52
N GLU A 45 5.14 -9.23 3.67
CA GLU A 45 6.48 -9.01 3.12
C GLU A 45 6.53 -7.75 2.26
N ASP A 46 5.55 -7.57 1.37
CA ASP A 46 5.46 -6.38 0.51
C ASP A 46 5.27 -5.09 1.32
N ILE A 47 4.40 -5.10 2.33
CA ILE A 47 4.21 -3.98 3.26
C ILE A 47 5.51 -3.67 4.00
N HIS A 48 6.24 -4.70 4.42
CA HIS A 48 7.53 -4.50 5.07
C HIS A 48 8.54 -3.87 4.12
N GLN A 49 8.62 -4.33 2.86
CA GLN A 49 9.47 -3.75 1.83
C GLN A 49 9.11 -2.29 1.53
N ILE A 50 7.83 -1.96 1.41
CA ILE A 50 7.32 -0.59 1.24
C ILE A 50 7.79 0.28 2.40
N CYS A 51 7.62 -0.18 3.63
CA CYS A 51 8.03 0.58 4.81
C CYS A 51 9.55 0.77 4.90
N GLU A 52 10.35 -0.20 4.46
CA GLU A 52 11.81 -0.07 4.40
C GLU A 52 12.29 0.87 3.28
N ALA A 53 11.58 0.91 2.15
CA ALA A 53 11.89 1.78 1.02
C ALA A 53 11.42 3.24 1.21
N MET A 54 10.51 3.48 2.15
CA MET A 54 10.00 4.82 2.47
C MET A 54 10.95 5.61 3.38
N SER A 55 11.17 6.87 3.03
CA SER A 55 11.77 7.85 3.93
C SER A 55 10.78 8.26 5.03
N PHE A 56 11.30 8.79 6.13
CA PHE A 56 10.46 9.30 7.22
C PHE A 56 9.49 10.39 6.74
N ALA A 57 9.94 11.29 5.86
CA ALA A 57 9.10 12.36 5.30
C ALA A 57 7.94 11.79 4.46
N GLU A 58 8.19 10.76 3.67
CA GLU A 58 7.14 10.08 2.89
C GLU A 58 6.13 9.38 3.81
N MET A 59 6.59 8.72 4.87
CA MET A 59 5.70 8.09 5.86
C MET A 59 4.76 9.12 6.50
N VAL A 60 5.30 10.25 6.96
CA VAL A 60 4.52 11.34 7.55
C VAL A 60 3.51 11.91 6.54
N LYS A 61 3.95 12.12 5.29
CA LYS A 61 3.11 12.67 4.22
C LYS A 61 1.95 11.74 3.89
N VAL A 62 2.20 10.44 3.73
CA VAL A 62 1.13 9.45 3.47
C VAL A 62 0.12 9.44 4.60
N LEU A 63 0.57 9.32 5.86
CA LEU A 63 -0.34 9.30 7.00
C LEU A 63 -1.17 10.59 7.15
N SER A 64 -0.57 11.75 6.82
CA SER A 64 -1.25 13.03 6.83
C SER A 64 -2.30 13.15 5.72
N LEU A 65 -2.00 12.68 4.51
CA LEU A 65 -2.96 12.65 3.39
C LEU A 65 -4.12 11.68 3.68
N VAL A 66 -3.83 10.54 4.30
CA VAL A 66 -4.83 9.57 4.76
C VAL A 66 -5.75 10.20 5.81
N ALA A 67 -5.18 10.89 6.80
CA ALA A 67 -5.96 11.58 7.81
C ALA A 67 -6.88 12.66 7.19
N ALA A 68 -6.38 13.39 6.17
CA ALA A 68 -7.18 14.37 5.44
C ALA A 68 -8.38 13.72 4.73
N ILE A 69 -8.18 12.57 4.08
CA ILE A 69 -9.27 11.78 3.45
C ILE A 69 -10.30 11.37 4.51
N LYS A 70 -9.85 10.77 5.63
CA LYS A 70 -10.74 10.29 6.70
C LYS A 70 -11.54 11.41 7.38
N LEU A 71 -10.96 12.60 7.50
CA LEU A 71 -11.62 13.75 8.13
C LEU A 71 -12.61 14.46 7.19
N GLY A 72 -12.79 14.01 5.95
CA GLY A 72 -13.73 14.60 4.99
C GLY A 72 -13.42 16.06 4.64
N ARG A 73 -12.17 16.51 4.89
CA ARG A 73 -11.75 17.89 4.60
C ARG A 73 -11.34 17.96 3.13
N GLN A 74 -12.27 18.36 2.26
CA GLN A 74 -12.10 18.60 0.80
C GLN A 74 -12.16 17.38 -0.14
N ASP A 75 -12.10 17.67 -1.45
CA ASP A 75 -11.94 16.75 -2.57
C ASP A 75 -10.85 15.71 -2.30
N THR A 76 -11.29 14.47 -2.06
CA THR A 76 -10.40 13.34 -1.76
C THR A 76 -9.58 12.90 -2.97
N GLN A 77 -9.89 13.36 -4.19
CA GLN A 77 -9.13 13.01 -5.39
C GLN A 77 -7.69 13.48 -5.32
N ARG A 78 -7.45 14.71 -4.84
CA ARG A 78 -6.08 15.26 -4.77
C ARG A 78 -5.20 14.50 -3.77
N PRO A 79 -5.62 14.25 -2.52
CA PRO A 79 -4.87 13.39 -1.60
C PRO A 79 -4.61 11.98 -2.15
N LYS A 80 -5.61 11.34 -2.77
CA LYS A 80 -5.44 10.02 -3.40
C LYS A 80 -4.40 10.05 -4.52
N ALA A 81 -4.44 11.07 -5.39
CA ALA A 81 -3.47 11.23 -6.46
C ALA A 81 -2.04 11.42 -5.94
N ASP A 82 -1.87 12.18 -4.86
CA ASP A 82 -0.55 12.38 -4.24
C ASP A 82 -0.03 11.10 -3.58
N ILE A 83 -0.90 10.31 -2.94
CA ILE A 83 -0.52 9.00 -2.40
C ILE A 83 -0.11 8.05 -3.52
N LYS A 84 -0.85 8.00 -4.63
CA LYS A 84 -0.48 7.19 -5.81
C LYS A 84 0.88 7.59 -6.40
N LYS A 85 1.21 8.88 -6.42
CA LYS A 85 2.54 9.35 -6.86
C LYS A 85 3.65 8.87 -5.92
N ILE A 86 3.43 8.97 -4.61
CA ILE A 86 4.39 8.49 -3.61
C ILE A 86 4.58 6.97 -3.75
N ALA A 87 3.49 6.22 -3.90
CA ALA A 87 3.49 4.77 -4.10
C ALA A 87 4.36 4.37 -5.30
N LYS A 88 4.16 5.00 -6.47
CA LYS A 88 4.97 4.73 -7.67
C LYS A 88 6.47 4.94 -7.43
N VAL A 89 6.84 6.04 -6.77
CA VAL A 89 8.25 6.31 -6.45
C VAL A 89 8.83 5.23 -5.53
N ILE A 90 8.04 4.73 -4.57
CA ILE A 90 8.48 3.65 -3.67
C ILE A 90 8.63 2.33 -4.44
N GLU A 91 7.66 1.98 -5.29
CA GLU A 91 7.73 0.79 -6.14
C GLU A 91 8.99 0.79 -7.01
N GLU A 92 9.28 1.91 -7.68
CA GLU A 92 10.50 2.05 -8.49
C GLU A 92 11.78 1.86 -7.66
N ARG A 93 11.79 2.31 -6.39
CA ARG A 93 12.94 2.11 -5.49
C ARG A 93 13.08 0.64 -5.07
N ILE A 94 11.97 -0.04 -4.80
CA ILE A 94 11.94 -1.46 -4.48
C ILE A 94 12.41 -2.28 -5.67
N GLU A 95 11.89 -1.98 -6.87
CA GLU A 95 12.26 -2.68 -8.10
C GLU A 95 13.75 -2.56 -8.38
N LYS A 96 14.32 -1.35 -8.25
CA LYS A 96 15.77 -1.12 -8.43
C LYS A 96 16.65 -1.83 -7.39
N LYS A 97 16.15 -2.08 -6.17
CA LYS A 97 16.94 -2.66 -5.08
C LYS A 97 16.83 -4.17 -4.95
N GLN A 98 15.65 -4.72 -5.20
CA GLN A 98 15.29 -6.08 -4.81
C GLN A 98 14.36 -6.81 -5.80
N GLY A 99 14.24 -6.29 -7.03
CA GLY A 99 13.52 -6.97 -8.11
C GLY A 99 12.00 -6.77 -8.11
N GLY A 100 11.47 -6.00 -7.16
CA GLY A 100 10.06 -5.60 -7.10
C GLY A 100 9.29 -6.24 -5.95
N LEU A 101 8.01 -5.90 -5.87
CA LEU A 101 7.07 -6.52 -4.93
C LEU A 101 6.73 -7.94 -5.38
N LYS A 102 6.43 -8.81 -4.41
CA LYS A 102 6.03 -10.20 -4.65
C LYS A 102 4.59 -10.30 -5.15
N THR A 103 3.73 -9.36 -4.76
CA THR A 103 2.38 -9.25 -5.32
C THR A 103 2.43 -9.00 -6.82
N PRO A 104 1.59 -9.68 -7.61
CA PRO A 104 1.48 -9.43 -9.04
C PRO A 104 1.21 -7.94 -9.33
N PRO A 105 1.65 -7.38 -10.48
CA PRO A 105 1.39 -5.98 -10.83
C PRO A 105 -0.09 -5.61 -10.83
N SER A 106 -0.95 -6.53 -11.25
CA SER A 106 -2.42 -6.38 -11.17
C SER A 106 -2.91 -6.20 -9.74
N CYS A 107 -2.10 -6.59 -8.75
CA CYS A 107 -2.44 -6.61 -7.33
C CYS A 107 -1.93 -5.43 -6.51
N ARG A 108 -1.04 -4.62 -7.07
CA ARG A 108 -0.39 -3.52 -6.34
C ARG A 108 -1.35 -2.43 -5.92
N GLU A 109 -2.47 -2.27 -6.64
CA GLU A 109 -3.49 -1.29 -6.26
C GLU A 109 -4.05 -1.56 -4.86
N LEU A 110 -4.13 -2.81 -4.38
CA LEU A 110 -4.60 -3.12 -3.02
C LEU A 110 -3.79 -2.46 -1.91
N LEU A 111 -2.50 -2.26 -2.13
CA LEU A 111 -1.59 -1.69 -1.14
C LEU A 111 -1.78 -0.17 -1.01
N PHE A 112 -2.40 0.46 -2.02
CA PHE A 112 -2.51 1.91 -2.15
C PHE A 112 -3.93 2.40 -2.47
N ASP A 113 -4.92 1.52 -2.50
CA ASP A 113 -6.32 1.88 -2.68
C ASP A 113 -6.89 2.31 -1.33
N LEU A 114 -7.21 3.60 -1.24
CA LEU A 114 -7.57 4.32 -0.01
C LEU A 114 -8.98 4.87 -0.05
#